data_AF-A0A1G2UN51-F1
#
_entry.id   AF-A0A1G2UN51-F1
#
_cell.length_a   1.000
_cell.length_b   1.000
_cell.length_c   1.000
_cell.angle_alpha   90.00
_cell.angle_beta   90.00
_cell.angle_gamma   90.00
#
_symmetry.space_group_name_H-M   'P 1'
#
loop_
_entity.id
_entity.type
_entity.pdbx_description
1 polymer ?
#
loop_
_entity_poly.entity_id
_entity_poly.type
_entity_poly.pdbx_seq_one_letter_code
_entity_poly.pdbx_strand_id
1 'polypeptide(L)'
;MDIDLNAMLPLELIFNILITAVFVVYWVTVFVILYHLTRFGIGVQPKRFAAIFLLGAVILFFASIVTYVNMDTGPFFNLLK
;
A
#
# COMPACT_ATOMS: atom_id res chain seq x y z
N MET A 1 -30.10 -1.94 -22.16
CA MET A 1 -29.76 -2.54 -20.86
C MET A 1 -29.09 -1.44 -20.08
N ASP A 2 -29.90 -0.64 -19.40
CA ASP A 2 -29.42 0.49 -18.61
C ASP A 2 -28.72 -0.08 -17.38
N ILE A 3 -27.40 0.02 -17.35
CA ILE A 3 -26.61 -0.32 -16.17
C ILE A 3 -26.96 0.75 -15.14
N ASP A 4 -27.69 0.35 -14.10
CA ASP A 4 -28.03 1.20 -12.96
C ASP A 4 -26.75 1.56 -12.21
N LEU A 5 -26.08 2.60 -12.69
CA LEU A 5 -24.77 3.08 -12.23
C LEU A 5 -24.77 3.37 -10.73
N ASN A 6 -25.94 3.64 -10.14
CA ASN A 6 -26.09 3.99 -8.72
C ASN A 6 -26.02 2.79 -7.76
N ALA A 7 -26.14 1.55 -8.24
CA ALA A 7 -26.18 0.35 -7.38
C ALA A 7 -24.82 -0.37 -7.23
N MET A 8 -23.93 -0.29 -8.23
CA MET A 8 -22.58 -0.90 -8.18
C MET A 8 -21.52 0.02 -7.55
N LEU A 9 -21.66 1.35 -7.73
CA LEU A 9 -20.78 2.36 -7.12
C LEU A 9 -20.68 2.35 -5.58
N PRO A 10 -21.74 2.12 -4.77
CA PRO A 10 -21.63 2.27 -3.32
C PRO A 10 -20.73 1.21 -2.69
N LEU A 11 -20.80 -0.05 -3.12
CA LEU A 11 -20.03 -1.13 -2.49
C LEU A 11 -18.54 -1.07 -2.85
N GLU A 12 -18.22 -0.90 -4.14
CA GLU A 12 -16.84 -0.75 -4.60
C GLU A 12 -16.15 0.47 -3.98
N LEU A 13 -16.88 1.59 -3.87
CA LEU A 13 -16.39 2.79 -3.20
C LEU A 13 -16.11 2.53 -1.72
N ILE A 14 -17.01 1.85 -1.00
CA ILE A 14 -16.82 1.49 0.41
C ILE A 14 -15.56 0.63 0.58
N PHE A 15 -15.37 -0.39 -0.25
CA PHE A 15 -14.17 -1.25 -0.19
C PHE A 15 -12.89 -0.48 -0.49
N ASN A 16 -12.89 0.40 -1.50
CA ASN A 16 -11.73 1.22 -1.83
C ASN A 16 -11.35 2.17 -0.69
N ILE A 17 -12.35 2.80 -0.06
CA ILE A 17 -12.14 3.66 1.12
C ILE A 17 -11.56 2.85 2.28
N LEU A 18 -12.12 1.65 2.54
CA LEU A 18 -11.68 0.79 3.63
C LEU A 18 -10.24 0.32 3.44
N ILE A 19 -9.89 -0.15 2.23
CA ILE A 19 -8.52 -0.55 1.89
C ILE A 19 -7.56 0.63 2.04
N THR A 20 -7.93 1.81 1.54
CA THR A 20 -7.12 3.02 1.66
C THR A 20 -6.88 3.38 3.14
N ALA A 21 -7.93 3.32 3.97
CA ALA A 21 -7.81 3.59 5.41
C ALA A 21 -6.87 2.59 6.11
N VAL A 22 -6.96 1.29 5.78
CA VAL A 22 -6.06 0.26 6.31
C VAL A 22 -4.62 0.55 5.94
N PHE A 23 -4.34 0.93 4.69
CA PHE A 23 -2.98 1.28 4.25
C PHE A 23 -2.43 2.52 4.96
N VAL A 24 -3.26 3.54 5.20
CA VAL A 24 -2.86 4.73 5.97
C VAL A 24 -2.50 4.34 7.40
N VAL A 25 -3.35 3.55 8.06
CA VAL A 25 -3.07 3.05 9.43
C VAL A 25 -1.79 2.21 9.46
N TYR A 26 -1.58 1.35 8.47
CA TYR A 26 -0.37 0.55 8.33
C TYR A 26 0.88 1.44 8.21
N TRP A 27 0.88 2.42 7.31
CA TRP A 27 2.01 3.33 7.14
C TRP A 27 2.35 4.14 8.38
N VAL A 28 1.33 4.67 9.07
CA VAL A 28 1.52 5.40 10.33
C VAL A 28 2.11 4.47 11.40
N THR A 29 1.59 3.24 11.51
CA THR A 29 2.07 2.26 12.48
C THR A 29 3.53 1.88 12.21
N VAL A 30 3.89 1.60 10.96
CA VAL A 30 5.26 1.29 10.56
C VAL A 30 6.19 2.46 10.84
N PHE A 31 5.76 3.70 10.55
CA PHE A 31 6.52 4.90 10.90
C PHE A 31 6.80 5.00 12.40
N VAL A 32 5.77 4.77 13.24
CA VAL A 32 5.91 4.78 14.70
C VAL A 32 6.88 3.70 15.17
N ILE A 33 6.77 2.48 14.66
CA ILE A 33 7.65 1.37 15.01
C ILE A 33 9.11 1.73 14.66
N LEU A 34 9.36 2.17 13.43
CA LEU A 34 10.72 2.49 12.98
C LEU A 34 11.30 3.69 13.71
N TYR A 35 10.49 4.72 13.98
CA TYR A 35 10.91 5.85 14.81
C TYR A 35 11.37 5.39 16.19
N HIS A 36 10.60 4.51 16.85
CA HIS A 36 10.96 4.01 18.17
C HIS A 36 12.19 3.11 18.12
N LEU A 37 12.26 2.17 17.19
CA LEU A 37 13.41 1.27 17.05
C LEU A 37 14.71 2.02 16.76
N THR A 38 14.66 3.01 15.87
CA THR A 38 15.86 3.79 15.49
C THR A 38 16.29 4.78 16.58
N ARG A 39 15.34 5.25 17.40
CA ARG A 39 15.62 6.04 18.61
C ARG A 39 16.42 5.25 19.65
N PHE A 40 16.22 3.94 19.74
CA PHE A 40 16.86 3.11 20.77
C PHE A 40 18.26 2.58 20.39
N GLY A 41 18.75 2.78 19.16
CA GLY A 41 20.04 2.18 18.77
C GLY A 41 20.88 2.83 17.67
N ILE A 42 20.37 3.79 16.87
CA ILE A 42 21.00 4.11 15.57
C ILE A 42 21.42 5.59 15.40
N GLY A 43 21.00 6.54 16.24
CA GLY A 43 21.64 7.88 16.25
C GLY A 43 20.82 9.05 16.77
N VAL A 44 21.38 10.26 16.61
CA VAL A 44 20.89 11.53 17.17
C VAL A 44 19.64 12.11 16.48
N GLN A 45 19.22 11.58 15.33
CA GLN A 45 18.10 12.11 14.53
C GLN A 45 17.12 11.04 13.99
N PRO A 46 16.47 10.26 14.88
CA PRO A 46 15.60 9.14 14.51
C PRO A 46 14.39 9.55 13.63
N LYS A 47 13.91 10.79 13.78
CA LYS A 47 12.77 11.30 12.99
C LYS A 47 13.08 11.39 11.49
N ARG A 48 14.30 11.82 11.12
CA ARG A 48 14.70 11.96 9.71
C ARG A 48 14.85 10.59 9.03
N PHE A 49 15.44 9.63 9.75
CA PHE A 49 15.59 8.27 9.27
C PHE A 49 14.23 7.59 9.04
N ALA A 50 13.32 7.67 10.02
CA ALA A 50 11.98 7.09 9.88
C ALA A 50 11.18 7.74 8.73
N ALA A 51 11.36 9.04 8.50
CA ALA A 51 10.71 9.74 7.39
C ALA A 51 11.23 9.29 6.01
N ILE A 52 12.56 9.15 5.86
CA ILE A 52 13.17 8.65 4.61
C ILE A 52 12.70 7.22 4.33
N PHE A 53 12.64 6.37 5.36
CA PHE A 53 12.13 5.01 5.20
C PHE A 53 10.66 5.00 4.76
N LEU A 54 9.82 5.79 5.42
CA LEU A 54 8.40 5.88 5.08
C LEU A 54 8.21 6.34 3.63
N LEU A 55 8.96 7.35 3.21
CA LEU A 55 8.94 7.85 1.83
C LEU A 55 9.33 6.73 0.84
N GLY A 56 10.42 6.00 1.13
CA GLY A 56 10.84 4.85 0.32
C GLY A 56 9.77 3.76 0.24
N ALA A 57 9.11 3.44 1.36
CA ALA A 57 8.04 2.45 1.41
C ALA A 57 6.82 2.87 0.59
N VAL A 58 6.45 4.15 0.61
CA VAL A 58 5.35 4.69 -0.21
C VAL A 58 5.68 4.60 -1.70
N ILE A 59 6.91 4.96 -2.11
CA ILE A 59 7.34 4.83 -3.51
C ILE A 59 7.27 3.37 -3.98
N LEU A 60 7.81 2.44 -3.19
CA LEU A 60 7.79 1.01 -3.52
C LEU A 60 6.37 0.45 -3.59
N PHE A 61 5.47 0.95 -2.74
CA PHE A 61 4.06 0.56 -2.77
C PHE A 61 3.37 1.00 -4.08
N PHE A 62 3.59 2.23 -4.54
CA PHE A 62 3.03 2.65 -5.84
C PHE A 62 3.68 1.89 -7.00
N ALA A 63 4.99 1.65 -6.94
CA ALA A 63 5.69 0.85 -7.94
C ALA A 63 5.13 -0.58 -8.03
N SER A 64 4.80 -1.21 -6.89
CA SER A 64 4.20 -2.55 -6.87
C SER A 64 2.79 -2.56 -7.45
N ILE A 65 1.96 -1.54 -7.18
CA ILE A 65 0.63 -1.40 -7.80
C ILE A 65 0.77 -1.30 -9.32
N VAL A 66 1.63 -0.42 -9.83
CA VAL A 66 1.84 -0.25 -11.28
C VAL A 66 2.30 -1.56 -11.90
N THR A 67 3.25 -2.24 -11.26
CA THR A 67 3.75 -3.53 -11.75
C THR A 67 2.65 -4.59 -11.77
N TYR A 68 1.84 -4.66 -10.70
CA TYR A 68 0.73 -5.60 -10.60
C TYR A 68 -0.33 -5.38 -11.68
N VAL A 69 -0.71 -4.13 -11.94
CA VAL A 69 -1.69 -3.79 -12.99
C VAL A 69 -1.19 -4.19 -14.40
N ASN A 70 0.12 -4.15 -14.63
CA ASN A 70 0.72 -4.51 -15.91
C ASN A 70 1.18 -5.98 -15.98
N MET A 71 0.95 -6.79 -14.93
CA MET A 71 1.43 -8.16 -14.87
C MET A 71 0.53 -9.10 -15.68
N ASP A 72 1.06 -9.73 -16.73
CA ASP A 72 0.37 -10.81 -17.44
C ASP A 72 0.57 -12.14 -16.71
N THR A 73 -0.49 -12.64 -16.09
CA THR A 73 -0.49 -13.94 -15.38
C THR A 73 -0.81 -15.13 -16.28
N GLY A 74 -1.20 -14.92 -17.54
CA GLY A 74 -1.61 -15.98 -18.47
C GLY A 74 -0.55 -17.09 -18.66
N PRO A 75 0.73 -16.75 -18.87
CA PRO A 75 1.80 -17.75 -19.04
C PRO A 75 1.99 -18.66 -17.81
N PHE A 76 1.79 -18.13 -16.60
CA PHE A 76 1.94 -18.89 -15.36
C PHE A 76 0.87 -19.97 -15.20
N PHE A 77 -0.40 -19.65 -15.51
CA PHE A 77 -1.50 -20.61 -15.40
C PHE A 77 -1.47 -21.68 -16.50
N ASN A 78 -0.89 -21.38 -17.66
CA ASN A 78 -0.71 -22.37 -18.74
C ASN A 78 0.36 -23.43 -18.42
N LEU A 79 1.30 -23.15 -17.51
CA LEU A 79 2.30 -24.13 -17.03
C LEU A 79 1.75 -25.10 -15.97
N LEU A 80 0.60 -24.79 -15.37
CA LEU A 80 -0.05 -25.61 -14.34
C LEU A 80 -1.16 -26.52 -14.89
N LYS A 81 -1.47 -26.41 -16.19
CA LYS A 81 -2.29 -27.35 -16.94
C LYS A 81 -1.41 -28.43 -17.56
#